data_AF-A0A171CY11-F1
#
_entry.id   AF-A0A171CY11-F1
#
_cell.length_a   1.000
_cell.length_b   1.000
_cell.length_c   1.000
_cell.angle_alpha   90.00
_cell.angle_beta   90.00
_cell.angle_gamma   90.00
#
_symmetry.space_group_name_H-M   'P 1'
#
loop_
_entity.id
_entity.type
_entity.pdbx_description
1 polymer ?
#
loop_
_entity_poly.entity_id
_entity_poly.type
_entity_poly.pdbx_seq_one_letter_code
_entity_poly.pdbx_strand_id
1 'polypeptide(L)' 'MYHAVRADLLRRLGRGTEAVQAYEAAAARTQNAAERAFLLRRRRELTRDR' A
#
# COMPACT_ATOMS: atom_id res chain seq x y z
N MET A 1 -6.70 -6.82 5.34
CA MET A 1 -7.76 -6.72 4.29
C MET A 1 -8.31 -5.29 4.02
N TYR A 2 -8.97 -4.58 4.95
CA TYR A 2 -9.56 -3.24 4.65
C TYR A 2 -8.56 -2.14 4.22
N HIS A 3 -7.30 -2.19 4.68
CA HIS A 3 -6.31 -1.17 4.33
C HIS A 3 -5.76 -1.29 2.90
N ALA A 4 -5.82 -2.47 2.29
CA ALA A 4 -5.36 -2.69 0.91
C ALA A 4 -6.29 -2.01 -0.10
N VAL A 5 -7.60 -2.04 0.16
CA VAL A 5 -8.62 -1.41 -0.69
C VAL A 5 -8.45 0.11 -0.75
N ARG A 6 -8.22 0.75 0.40
CA ARG A 6 -7.97 2.21 0.45
C ARG A 6 -6.73 2.61 -0.36
N ALA A 7 -5.65 1.84 -0.27
CA ALA A 7 -4.42 2.13 -0.98
C ALA A 7 -4.58 1.97 -2.51
N ASP A 8 -5.29 0.93 -2.96
CA ASP A 8 -5.57 0.74 -4.40
C ASP A 8 -6.53 1.79 -4.96
N LEU A 9 -7.49 2.27 -4.17
CA LEU A 9 -8.35 3.39 -4.56
C LEU A 9 -7.57 4.70 -4.70
N LEU A 10 -6.68 5.02 -3.76
CA LEU A 10 -5.81 6.20 -3.83
C LEU A 10 -4.88 6.15 -5.04
N ARG A 11 -4.38 4.97 -5.40
CA ARG A 11 -3.59 4.76 -6.64
C ARG A 11 -4.41 5.11 -7.88
N ARG A 12 -5.66 4.63 -7.99
CA ARG A 12 -6.53 4.92 -9.13
C ARG A 12 -6.91 6.40 -9.26
N LEU A 13 -6.85 7.14 -8.16
CA LEU A 13 -7.07 8.60 -8.11
C LEU A 13 -5.81 9.42 -8.44
N GLY A 14 -4.68 8.79 -8.79
CA GLY A 14 -3.41 9.49 -9.05
C GLY A 14 -2.70 10.01 -7.78
N ARG A 15 -3.24 9.71 -6.59
CA ARG A 15 -2.72 10.18 -5.30
C ARG A 15 -1.65 9.23 -4.77
N GLY A 16 -0.59 9.03 -5.55
CA GLY A 16 0.45 8.03 -5.26
C GLY A 16 1.11 8.17 -3.89
N THR A 17 1.24 9.39 -3.36
CA THR A 17 1.93 9.65 -2.08
C THR A 17 1.10 9.14 -0.92
N GLU A 18 -0.21 9.33 -1.00
CA GLU A 18 -1.15 8.86 0.00
C GLU A 18 -1.38 7.36 -0.11
N ALA A 19 -1.33 6.81 -1.31
CA ALA A 19 -1.33 5.36 -1.51
C ALA A 19 -0.10 4.71 -0.84
N VAL A 20 1.09 5.31 -0.98
CA VAL A 20 2.32 4.86 -0.31
C VAL A 20 2.16 4.89 1.22
N GLN A 21 1.70 6.01 1.78
CA GLN A 21 1.47 6.13 3.23
C GLN A 21 0.41 5.12 3.74
N ALA A 22 -0.63 4.87 2.96
CA ALA A 22 -1.65 3.87 3.29
C ALA A 22 -1.06 2.45 3.32
N TYR A 23 -0.22 2.08 2.34
CA TYR A 23 0.48 0.79 2.34
C TYR A 23 1.43 0.63 3.53
N GLU A 24 2.14 1.68 3.93
CA GLU A 24 3.01 1.63 5.11
C GLU A 24 2.23 1.48 6.42
N ALA A 25 1.17 2.25 6.60
CA ALA A 25 0.30 2.15 7.77
C ALA A 25 -0.39 0.78 7.85
N ALA A 26 -0.72 0.17 6.71
CA ALA A 26 -1.23 -1.20 6.65
C ALA A 26 -0.15 -2.20 7.07
N ALA A 27 1.05 -2.11 6.50
CA ALA A 27 2.17 -2.99 6.79
C ALA A 27 2.64 -2.92 8.26
N ALA A 28 2.46 -1.78 8.92
CA ALA A 28 2.78 -1.61 10.35
C ALA A 28 1.75 -2.25 11.28
N ARG A 29 0.47 -2.31 10.88
CA ARG A 29 -0.61 -2.91 11.69
C ARG A 29 -0.81 -4.41 11.44
N THR A 30 -0.32 -4.91 10.31
CA THR A 30 -0.41 -6.32 9.95
C THR A 30 0.66 -7.13 10.67
N GLN A 31 0.24 -8.09 11.49
CA GLN A 31 1.13 -9.03 12.18
C GLN A 31 1.49 -10.26 11.32
N ASN A 32 0.78 -10.47 10.20
CA ASN A 32 1.06 -11.54 9.26
C ASN A 32 2.20 -11.15 8.30
N ALA A 33 3.33 -11.86 8.37
CA ALA A 33 4.50 -11.59 7.55
C ALA A 33 4.23 -11.66 6.04
N ALA A 34 3.36 -12.56 5.59
CA ALA A 34 3.02 -12.71 4.16
C ALA A 34 2.18 -11.52 3.66
N GLU A 35 1.17 -11.09 4.44
CA GLU A 35 0.36 -9.91 4.11
C GLU A 35 1.22 -8.63 4.18
N ARG A 36 2.14 -8.52 5.14
CA ARG A 36 3.10 -7.41 5.22
C ARG A 36 4.03 -7.34 4.00
N ALA A 37 4.58 -8.49 3.56
CA ALA A 37 5.44 -8.55 2.39
C ALA A 37 4.68 -8.15 1.10
N PHE A 38 3.43 -8.59 0.96
CA PHE A 38 2.56 -8.21 -0.15
C PHE A 38 2.32 -6.69 -0.19
N LEU A 39 1.99 -6.06 0.94
CA LEU A 39 1.75 -4.62 1.04
C LEU A 39 3.00 -3.80 0.68
N LEU A 40 4.19 -4.23 1.15
CA LEU A 40 5.45 -3.57 0.84
C LEU A 40 5.84 -3.70 -0.65
N ARG A 41 5.51 -4.83 -1.29
CA ARG A 41 5.72 -4.99 -2.74
C ARG A 41 4.87 -4.01 -3.54
N ARG A 42 3.58 -3.89 -3.22
CA ARG A 42 2.67 -2.94 -3.87
C ARG A 42 3.10 -1.49 -3.70
N ARG A 43 3.64 -1.13 -2.52
CA ARG A 43 4.24 0.19 -2.29
C ARG A 43 5.38 0.49 -3.28
N ARG A 44 6.28 -0.48 -3.51
CA ARG A 44 7.43 -0.32 -4.41
C ARG A 44 7.00 -0.14 -5.86
N GLU A 45 5.99 -0.89 -6.32
CA GLU A 45 5.39 -0.74 -7.66
C GLU A 45 4.92 0.71 -7.87
N LEU A 46 4.23 1.28 -6.89
CA LEU A 46 3.73 2.67 -6.90
C LEU A 46 4.81 3.75 -6.90
N THR A 47 6.00 3.45 -6.38
CA THR A 47 7.12 4.39 -6.37
C THR A 47 7.91 4.33 -7.68
N ARG A 48 7.72 3.26 -8.47
CA ARG A 48 8.40 3.03 -9.75
C ARG A 48 7.64 3.59 -10.94
N ASP A 49 6.32 3.69 -10.82
CA ASP A 49 5.39 4.26 -11.83
C ASP A 49 5.26 5.79 -11.76
N ARG A 50 6.07 6.45 -10.92
CA ARG A 50 6.06 7.90 -10.73
C ARG A 50 7.28 8.56 -11.33
#